data_AF-A0A5Q4GYJ1-F1
#
_entry.id   AF-A0A5Q4GYJ1-F1
#
_cell.length_a   1.000
_cell.length_b   1.000
_cell.length_c   1.000
_cell.angle_alpha   90.00
_cell.angle_beta   90.00
_cell.angle_gamma   90.00
#
_symmetry.space_group_name_H-M   'P 1'
#
loop_
_entity.id
_entity.type
_entity.pdbx_description
1 polymer ?
#
loop_
_entity_poly.entity_id
_entity_poly.type
_entity_poly.pdbx_seq_one_letter_code
_entity_poly.pdbx_strand_id
1 'polypeptide(L)' 'MQLTVKQLNAAEQGEAVRIEAGGKKYVLLSQSVYEDTLDYSPWTTKEIDSLADEALELVSGDGLDEPEEP' A
#
# COMPACT_ATOMS: atom_id res chain seq x y z
N MET A 1 9.48 -22.13 1.15
CA MET A 1 10.02 -20.81 0.77
C MET A 1 11.45 -20.72 1.28
N GLN A 2 12.43 -20.44 0.43
CA GLN A 2 13.84 -20.27 0.82
C GLN A 2 14.29 -18.87 0.40
N LEU A 3 14.71 -18.05 1.37
CA LEU A 3 15.25 -16.72 1.14
C LEU A 3 16.77 -16.79 1.12
N THR A 4 17.41 -16.07 0.20
CA THR A 4 18.87 -15.92 0.26
C THR A 4 19.24 -14.90 1.35
N VAL A 5 20.43 -15.06 1.94
CA VAL A 5 20.96 -14.11 2.94
C VAL A 5 21.00 -12.68 2.38
N LYS A 6 21.28 -12.52 1.08
CA LYS A 6 21.25 -11.21 0.42
C LYS A 6 19.86 -10.57 0.40
N GLN A 7 18.82 -11.36 0.13
CA GLN A 7 17.44 -10.90 0.16
C GLN A 7 16.97 -10.53 1.58
N LEU A 8 17.45 -11.25 2.58
CA LEU A 8 17.15 -10.93 3.97
C LEU A 8 17.79 -9.59 4.37
N ASN A 9 19.08 -9.42 4.11
CA ASN A 9 19.82 -8.19 4.42
C ASN A 9 19.25 -6.98 3.68
N ALA A 10 18.85 -7.14 2.42
CA ALA A 10 18.23 -6.07 1.65
C ALA A 10 16.88 -5.63 2.28
N ALA A 11 16.05 -6.60 2.69
CA ALA A 11 14.80 -6.30 3.38
C ALA A 11 15.03 -5.61 4.74
N GLU A 12 16.04 -6.04 5.51
CA GLU A 12 16.43 -5.41 6.78
C GLU A 12 16.93 -3.97 6.59
N GLN A 13 17.51 -3.65 5.44
CA GLN A 13 17.94 -2.29 5.06
C GLN A 13 16.81 -1.43 4.49
N GLY A 14 15.59 -1.98 4.39
CA GLY A 14 14.42 -1.25 3.89
C GLY A 14 14.17 -1.38 2.40
N GLU A 15 14.92 -2.22 1.69
CA GLU A 15 14.64 -2.46 0.27
C GLU A 15 13.42 -3.37 0.10
N ALA A 16 12.54 -3.03 -0.84
CA ALA A 16 11.43 -3.89 -1.23
C ALA A 16 11.93 -5.06 -2.09
N VAL A 17 12.04 -6.25 -1.49
CA VAL A 17 12.62 -7.42 -2.17
C VAL A 17 11.52 -8.25 -2.84
N ARG A 18 11.58 -8.36 -4.17
CA ARG A 18 10.67 -9.24 -4.93
C ARG A 18 11.11 -10.69 -4.83
N ILE A 19 10.17 -11.57 -4.47
CA ILE A 19 10.41 -13.02 -4.34
C ILE A 19 9.33 -13.80 -5.07
N GLU A 20 9.64 -15.05 -5.43
CA GLU A 20 8.67 -15.96 -6.04
C GLU A 20 8.53 -17.22 -5.17
N ALA A 21 7.29 -17.60 -4.86
CA ALA A 21 6.98 -18.81 -4.10
C ALA A 21 5.73 -19.46 -4.67
N GLY A 22 5.80 -20.75 -5.01
CA GLY A 22 4.66 -21.50 -5.54
C GLY A 22 4.08 -20.91 -6.83
N GLY A 23 4.93 -20.34 -7.70
CA GLY A 23 4.52 -19.69 -8.95
C GLY A 23 3.85 -18.33 -8.78
N LYS A 24 3.84 -17.78 -7.55
CA LYS A 24 3.30 -16.44 -7.24
C LYS A 24 4.42 -15.50 -6.85
N LYS A 25 4.30 -14.24 -7.26
CA LYS A 25 5.24 -13.16 -6.93
C LYS A 25 4.78 -12.46 -5.66
N TYR A 26 5.72 -12.20 -4.76
CA TYR A 26 5.51 -11.47 -3.50
C TYR A 26 6.55 -10.37 -3.35
N VAL A 27 6.28 -9.42 -2.45
CA VAL A 27 7.23 -8.42 -1.99
C VAL A 27 7.49 -8.67 -0.52
N LEU A 28 8.75 -8.83 -0.15
CA LEU A 28 9.23 -8.96 1.22
C LEU A 28 9.67 -7.57 1.70
N LEU A 29 9.17 -7.19 2.88
CA LEU A 29 9.50 -5.97 3.60
C LEU A 29 9.86 -6.35 5.04
N SER A 30 10.87 -5.69 5.62
CA SER A 30 11.11 -5.79 7.06
C SER A 30 10.01 -5.06 7.82
N GLN A 31 9.44 -5.72 8.83
CA GLN A 31 8.40 -5.14 9.67
C GLN A 31 8.87 -3.84 10.35
N SER A 32 10.08 -3.83 10.90
CA SER A 32 10.63 -2.65 11.59
C SER A 32 10.76 -1.45 10.66
N VAL A 33 11.20 -1.67 9.42
CA VAL A 33 11.35 -0.59 8.44
C VAL A 33 10.00 -0.12 7.93
N TYR A 34 9.06 -1.03 7.69
CA TYR A 34 7.73 -0.67 7.25
C TYR A 34 6.99 0.15 8.31
N GLU A 35 7.04 -0.28 9.58
CA GLU A 35 6.42 0.45 10.69
C GLU A 35 7.04 1.83 10.92
N ASP A 36 8.35 1.99 10.76
CA ASP A 36 9.03 3.30 10.86
C ASP A 36 8.62 4.26 9.73
N THR A 37 8.19 3.75 8.57
CA THR A 37 7.71 4.57 7.45
C THR A 37 6.23 4.92 7.53
N LEU A 38 5.47 4.30 8.43
CA LEU A 38 4.06 4.59 8.61
C LEU A 38 3.90 5.80 9.52
N ASP A 39 3.40 6.90 8.94
CA ASP A 39 3.01 8.05 9.73
C ASP A 39 1.62 7.82 10.32
N TYR A 40 1.59 7.55 11.63
CA TYR A 40 0.36 7.41 12.42
C TYR A 40 -0.11 8.74 13.02
N SER A 41 0.55 9.86 12.67
CA SER A 41 0.11 11.18 13.09
C SER A 41 -1.33 11.42 12.63
N PRO A 42 -2.14 12.14 13.42
CA PRO A 42 -3.45 12.57 12.98
C PRO A 42 -3.30 13.34 11.67
N TRP A 43 -4.12 12.99 10.68
CA TRP A 43 -4.13 13.70 9.41
C TRP A 43 -4.45 15.17 9.63
N THR A 44 -3.70 16.02 8.94
CA THR A 44 -3.99 17.44 8.87
C THR A 44 -5.27 17.66 8.05
N THR A 45 -5.95 18.79 8.29
CA THR A 45 -7.13 19.18 7.51
C THR A 45 -6.84 19.16 6.01
N LYS A 46 -5.62 19.56 5.60
CA LYS A 46 -5.21 19.58 4.20
C LYS A 46 -5.11 18.19 3.59
N GLU A 47 -4.64 17.18 4.34
CA GLU A 47 -4.57 15.80 3.87
C GLU A 47 -5.96 15.18 3.76
N ILE A 48 -6.85 15.51 4.70
CA ILE A 48 -8.26 15.10 4.65
C ILE A 48 -8.95 15.71 3.42
N ASP A 49 -8.76 17.01 3.17
CA ASP A 49 -9.33 17.70 2.01
C ASP A 49 -8.78 17.12 0.70
N SER A 50 -7.47 16.83 0.63
CA SER A 50 -6.86 16.20 -0.56
C SER A 50 -7.43 14.81 -0.84
N LEU A 51 -7.65 13.99 0.20
CA LEU A 51 -8.28 12.68 0.02
C LEU A 51 -9.74 12.81 -0.44
N ALA A 52 -10.46 13.79 0.08
CA ALA A 52 -11.85 14.05 -0.31
C ALA A 52 -11.94 14.47 -1.79
N ASP A 53 -11.01 15.30 -2.26
CA ASP A 53 -10.92 15.71 -3.65
C ASP A 53 -10.61 14.51 -4.57
N GLU A 54 -9.64 13.66 -4.21
CA GLU A 54 -9.32 12.43 -4.95
C GLU A 54 -10.51 11.45 -4.99
N ALA A 55 -11.22 11.30 -3.87
CA ALA A 55 -12.42 10.47 -3.80
C ALA A 55 -13.56 11.04 -4.66
N LEU A 56 -13.70 12.37 -4.72
CA LEU A 56 -14.69 13.03 -5.56
C LEU A 56 -14.38 12.84 -7.05
N GLU A 57 -13.11 12.92 -7.46
CA GLU A 57 -12.68 12.62 -8.83
C GLU A 57 -12.98 11.17 -9.21
N LEU A 58 -12.73 10.21 -8.30
CA LEU A 58 -13.06 8.79 -8.48
C LEU A 58 -14.57 8.54 -8.64
N VAL A 59 -15.41 9.23 -7.88
CA VAL A 59 -16.88 9.11 -7.98
C VAL A 59 -17.42 9.82 -9.23
N SER A 60 -16.74 10.86 -9.70
CA SER A 60 -17.17 11.66 -10.85
C SER A 60 -16.70 11.09 -12.20
N GLY A 61 -15.69 10.23 -12.20
CA GLY A 61 -15.16 9.53 -13.37
C GLY A 61 -15.86 8.22 -13.66
N ASP A 62 -16.99 8.30 -14.38
CA ASP A 62 -17.76 7.18 -14.95
C ASP A 62 -18.53 6.30 -13.95
N GLY A 63 -19.78 6.72 -13.69
CA GLY A 63 -20.92 5.84 -13.46
C GLY A 63 -20.91 5.00 -12.18
N LEU A 64 -21.18 5.62 -11.03
CA LEU A 64 -21.95 4.89 -10.02
C LEU A 64 -23.32 4.62 -10.64
N ASP A 65 -23.53 3.40 -11.16
CA ASP A 65 -24.88 2.90 -11.46
C ASP A 65 -25.74 3.20 -10.23
N GLU A 66 -26.78 4.02 -10.42
CA GLU A 66 -27.76 4.29 -9.37
C GLU A 66 -28.24 2.93 -8.84
N PRO A 67 -28.32 2.72 -7.52
CA PRO A 67 -28.88 1.49 -7.00
C PRO A 67 -30.33 1.39 -7.47
N GLU A 68 -30.66 0.36 -8.27
CA GLU A 68 -32.05 0.06 -8.63
C GLU A 68 -32.85 -0.12 -7.33
N GLU A 69 -33.83 0.76 -7.09
CA GLU A 69 -34.75 0.65 -5.96
C GLU A 69 -35.59 -0.65 -6.09
N PRO A 70 -35.89 -1.34 -4.97
CA PRO A 70 -36.66 -2.58 -4.96
C PRO A 70 -38.16 -2.42 -5.28
#